data_AF-A0A8T4YUW0-F1
#
_entry.id   AF-A0A8T4YUW0-F1
#
_cell.length_a   1.000
_cell.length_b   1.000
_cell.length_c   1.000
_cell.angle_alpha   90.00
_cell.angle_beta   90.00
_cell.angle_gamma   90.00
#
_symmetry.space_group_name_H-M   'P 1'
#
loop_
_entity.id
_entity.type
_entity.pdbx_description
1 polymer ?
#
loop_
_entity_poly.entity_id
_entity_poly.type
_entity_poly.pdbx_seq_one_letter_code
_entity_poly.pdbx_strand_id
1 'polypeptide(L)'
;MSIEDFGACLRRVSNRFVVRTRDGRVDSYSSFDVAEIHLLGSGVLVSTAALRLALRRNIVVMFGSRDRYPLGFLESVRGSSRASVRRAQYSLEDSVRVRIALRFVQGKLQNQRSHLLLLAKNRKKKPQYSLLRRLAAQIDVKLGDLRAPLDRVGILAVEAGA
;
A
#
# COMPACT_ATOMS: atom_id res chain seq x y z
N MET A 1 -5.97 11.98 3.56
CA MET A 1 -6.18 12.92 4.68
C MET A 1 -5.74 12.23 5.95
N SER A 2 -4.90 12.86 6.77
CA SER A 2 -4.36 12.25 7.99
C SER A 2 -4.69 13.11 9.22
N ILE A 3 -5.10 12.47 10.31
CA ILE A 3 -5.52 13.12 11.56
C ILE A 3 -4.70 12.52 12.72
N GLU A 4 -3.83 13.35 13.29
CA GLU A 4 -2.82 12.94 14.29
C GLU A 4 -3.00 13.64 15.65
N ASP A 5 -3.74 14.75 15.66
CA ASP A 5 -3.91 15.63 16.81
C ASP A 5 -4.80 14.99 17.88
N PHE A 6 -4.33 15.03 19.13
CA PHE A 6 -5.10 14.54 20.28
C PHE A 6 -6.33 15.43 20.51
N GLY A 7 -7.52 14.83 20.64
CA GLY A 7 -8.78 15.53 20.78
C GLY A 7 -9.36 16.07 19.47
N ALA A 8 -8.74 15.79 18.32
CA ALA A 8 -9.31 16.14 17.03
C ALA A 8 -10.62 15.37 16.77
N CYS A 9 -11.59 16.06 16.18
CA CYS A 9 -12.92 15.54 15.90
C CYS A 9 -13.19 15.53 14.40
N LEU A 10 -13.36 14.35 13.81
CA LEU A 10 -13.80 14.17 12.42
C LEU A 10 -15.33 14.06 12.35
N ARG A 11 -15.96 15.03 11.69
CA ARG A 11 -17.41 15.14 11.53
C ARG A 11 -17.81 15.22 10.06
N ARG A 12 -19.09 14.94 9.80
CA ARG A 12 -19.71 15.20 8.50
C ARG A 12 -20.47 16.52 8.54
N VAL A 13 -20.23 17.39 7.57
CA VAL A 13 -21.10 18.53 7.26
C VAL A 13 -21.47 18.43 5.78
N SER A 14 -22.73 18.11 5.49
CA SER A 14 -23.19 17.82 4.12
C SER A 14 -22.33 16.72 3.45
N ASN A 15 -21.73 17.00 2.28
CA ASN A 15 -20.82 16.11 1.56
C ASN A 15 -19.33 16.38 1.85
N ARG A 16 -19.02 16.95 3.02
CA ARG A 16 -17.66 17.29 3.43
C ARG A 16 -17.28 16.60 4.74
N PHE A 17 -16.00 16.30 4.85
CA PHE A 17 -15.33 15.92 6.08
C PHE A 17 -14.81 17.19 6.75
N VAL A 18 -15.21 17.41 7.99
CA VAL A 18 -14.76 18.55 8.79
C VAL A 18 -13.95 18.03 9.95
N VAL A 19 -12.70 18.47 10.06
CA VAL A 19 -11.79 18.14 11.15
C VAL A 19 -11.70 19.38 12.03
N ARG A 20 -12.11 19.23 13.29
CA ARG A 20 -11.93 20.28 14.31
C ARG A 20 -10.88 19.82 15.30
N THR A 21 -9.84 20.59 15.48
CA THR A 21 -8.77 20.31 16.45
C THR A 21 -9.08 20.98 17.79
N ARG A 22 -8.29 20.65 18.82
CA ARG A 22 -8.47 21.18 20.18
C ARG A 22 -8.19 22.69 20.28
N ASP A 23 -7.24 23.18 19.50
CA ASP A 23 -6.86 24.60 19.34
C ASP A 23 -7.89 25.42 18.55
N GLY A 24 -8.98 24.81 18.09
CA GLY A 24 -10.08 25.50 17.42
C GLY A 24 -9.92 25.64 15.91
N ARG A 25 -8.81 25.15 15.32
CA ARG A 25 -8.66 25.07 13.87
C ARG A 25 -9.74 24.13 13.27
N VAL A 26 -10.32 24.56 12.15
CA VAL A 26 -11.36 23.83 11.43
C VAL A 26 -10.94 23.68 9.98
N ASP A 27 -10.61 22.45 9.58
CA ASP A 27 -10.32 22.11 8.20
C ASP A 27 -11.51 21.39 7.57
N SER A 28 -11.80 21.68 6.30
CA SER A 28 -12.96 21.14 5.60
C SER A 28 -12.59 20.58 4.22
N TYR A 29 -12.74 19.27 4.06
CA TYR A 29 -12.37 18.53 2.86
C TYR A 29 -13.61 18.04 2.12
N SER A 30 -13.67 18.27 0.81
CA SER A 30 -14.71 17.66 -0.03
C SER A 30 -14.56 16.15 -0.01
N SER A 31 -15.66 15.41 0.11
CA SER A 31 -15.61 13.95 0.03
C SER A 31 -15.23 13.41 -1.35
N PHE A 32 -15.19 14.26 -2.39
CA PHE A 32 -14.72 13.89 -3.72
C PHE A 32 -13.20 13.96 -3.86
N ASP A 33 -12.54 14.75 -3.01
CA ASP A 33 -11.09 14.99 -3.08
C ASP A 33 -10.30 14.11 -2.09
N VAL A 34 -11.00 13.37 -1.23
CA VAL A 34 -10.39 12.50 -0.23
C VAL A 34 -10.35 11.07 -0.76
N ALA A 35 -9.15 10.59 -1.06
CA ALA A 35 -8.92 9.20 -1.45
C ALA A 35 -8.94 8.23 -0.24
N GLU A 36 -8.35 8.65 0.89
CA GLU A 36 -8.21 7.83 2.09
C GLU A 36 -8.19 8.71 3.35
N ILE A 37 -8.64 8.16 4.48
CA ILE A 37 -8.61 8.79 5.80
C ILE A 37 -7.73 7.98 6.74
N HIS A 38 -6.71 8.60 7.32
CA HIS A 38 -5.79 7.99 8.28
C HIS A 38 -6.05 8.58 9.67
N LEU A 39 -6.47 7.73 10.60
CA LEU A 39 -6.73 8.07 12.00
C LEU A 39 -5.54 7.56 12.83
N LEU A 40 -4.59 8.45 13.10
CA LEU A 40 -3.29 8.10 13.69
C LEU A 40 -3.14 8.57 15.15
N GLY A 41 -3.94 9.56 15.56
CA GLY A 41 -3.92 10.06 16.94
C GLY A 41 -4.74 9.17 17.87
N SER A 42 -4.20 8.84 19.04
CA SER A 42 -4.86 8.02 20.06
C SER A 42 -6.13 8.64 20.66
N GLY A 43 -6.28 9.97 20.54
CA GLY A 43 -7.45 10.72 21.03
C GLY A 43 -8.34 11.29 19.93
N VAL A 44 -8.31 10.72 18.72
CA VAL A 44 -9.15 11.20 17.61
C VAL A 44 -10.58 10.68 17.78
N LEU A 45 -11.55 11.60 17.78
CA LEU A 45 -12.97 11.30 17.84
C LEU A 45 -13.55 11.32 16.42
N VAL A 46 -14.29 10.27 16.06
CA VAL A 46 -14.92 10.18 14.73
C VAL A 46 -16.41 9.98 14.86
N SER A 47 -17.19 10.86 14.22
CA SER A 47 -18.64 10.69 14.16
C SER A 47 -19.05 9.53 13.25
N THR A 48 -20.09 8.81 13.63
CA THR A 48 -20.69 7.76 12.79
C THR A 48 -21.15 8.29 11.44
N ALA A 49 -21.61 9.55 11.36
CA ALA A 49 -21.98 10.20 10.11
C ALA A 49 -20.79 10.37 9.15
N ALA A 50 -19.59 10.68 9.67
CA ALA A 50 -18.37 10.74 8.87
C ALA A 50 -17.98 9.36 8.34
N LEU A 51 -17.99 8.32 9.19
CA LEU A 51 -17.71 6.95 8.77
C LEU A 51 -18.69 6.49 7.68
N ARG A 52 -19.99 6.76 7.84
CA ARG A 52 -21.01 6.45 6.82
C ARG A 52 -20.80 7.20 5.51
N LEU A 53 -20.26 8.42 5.54
CA LEU A 53 -19.92 9.16 4.32
C LEU A 53 -18.71 8.52 3.63
N ALA A 54 -17.66 8.17 4.39
CA ALA A 54 -16.49 7.48 3.85
C ALA A 54 -16.87 6.17 3.16
N LEU A 55 -17.65 5.32 3.84
CA LEU A 55 -18.15 4.06 3.27
C LEU A 55 -18.98 4.26 1.99
N ARG A 56 -19.90 5.24 1.98
CA ARG A 56 -20.72 5.55 0.79
C ARG A 56 -19.90 6.04 -0.41
N ARG A 57 -18.76 6.67 -0.15
CA ARG A 57 -17.83 7.17 -1.17
C ARG A 57 -16.71 6.17 -1.49
N ASN A 58 -16.76 4.97 -0.92
CA ASN A 58 -15.69 3.96 -1.02
C ASN A 58 -14.31 4.50 -0.61
N ILE A 59 -14.29 5.38 0.38
CA ILE A 59 -13.06 5.91 0.99
C ILE A 59 -12.67 4.97 2.12
N VAL A 60 -11.46 4.43 2.05
CA VAL A 60 -10.90 3.58 3.11
C VAL A 60 -10.53 4.46 4.31
N VAL A 61 -10.91 4.00 5.50
CA VAL A 61 -10.52 4.62 6.76
C VAL A 61 -9.56 3.67 7.47
N MET A 62 -8.29 4.06 7.54
CA MET A 62 -7.26 3.33 8.25
C MET A 62 -7.15 3.86 9.69
N PHE A 63 -7.14 2.94 10.65
CA PHE A 63 -6.76 3.18 12.03
C PHE A 63 -5.30 2.80 12.19
N GLY A 64 -4.48 3.66 12.79
CA GLY A 64 -3.05 3.42 12.97
C GLY A 64 -2.48 4.06 14.23
N SER A 65 -1.23 3.72 14.54
CA SER A 65 -0.43 4.42 15.55
C SER A 65 0.22 5.68 14.94
N ARG A 66 0.72 6.59 15.80
CA ARG A 66 1.61 7.70 15.37
C ARG A 66 2.86 7.21 14.65
N ASP A 67 3.27 5.99 14.94
CA ASP A 67 4.38 5.29 14.27
C ASP A 67 3.99 4.77 12.87
N ARG A 68 2.78 5.14 12.40
CA ARG A 68 2.17 4.83 11.10
C ARG A 68 1.99 3.35 10.83
N TYR A 69 2.00 2.52 11.87
CA TYR A 69 1.62 1.13 11.75
C TYR A 69 0.08 1.02 11.65
N PRO A 70 -0.47 0.39 10.60
CA PRO A 70 -1.90 0.18 10.47
C PRO A 70 -2.37 -0.85 11.50
N LEU A 71 -3.33 -0.45 12.34
CA LEU A 71 -4.01 -1.32 13.30
C LEU A 71 -5.24 -2.01 12.67
N GLY A 72 -5.87 -1.37 11.70
CA GLY A 72 -7.01 -1.91 11.00
C GLY A 72 -7.58 -0.94 9.99
N PHE A 73 -8.54 -1.43 9.19
CA PHE A 73 -9.19 -0.66 8.15
C PHE A 73 -10.71 -0.83 8.23
N LEU A 74 -11.41 0.24 7.95
CA LEU A 74 -12.83 0.24 7.65
C LEU A 74 -12.99 0.55 6.15
N GLU A 75 -13.54 -0.41 5.42
CA GLU A 75 -13.78 -0.31 3.99
C GLU A 75 -15.24 -0.64 3.64
N SER A 76 -15.67 -0.15 2.48
CA SER A 76 -17.00 -0.43 1.96
C SER A 76 -17.10 -1.87 1.44
N VAL A 77 -18.12 -2.60 1.90
CA VAL A 77 -18.44 -3.94 1.40
C VAL A 77 -18.74 -3.93 -0.11
N ARG A 78 -19.26 -2.81 -0.64
CA ARG A 78 -19.55 -2.66 -2.07
C ARG A 78 -18.29 -2.64 -2.93
N GLY A 79 -17.15 -2.22 -2.38
CA GLY A 79 -15.86 -2.23 -3.07
C GLY A 79 -15.12 -3.57 -2.98
N SER A 80 -15.30 -4.30 -1.87
CA SER A 80 -14.50 -5.50 -1.56
C SER A 80 -15.10 -6.82 -2.06
N SER A 81 -16.39 -6.85 -2.44
CA SER A 81 -17.06 -8.06 -2.91
C SER A 81 -17.19 -8.11 -4.44
N ARG A 82 -16.13 -8.58 -5.11
CA ARG A 82 -16.27 -9.27 -6.39
C ARG A 82 -16.12 -10.75 -6.09
N ALA A 83 -17.19 -11.38 -5.59
CA ALA A 83 -17.19 -12.82 -5.27
C ALA A 83 -16.64 -13.67 -6.44
N SER A 84 -16.87 -13.25 -7.69
CA SER A 84 -16.27 -13.86 -8.88
C SER A 84 -14.74 -13.76 -8.92
N VAL A 85 -14.15 -12.60 -8.58
CA VAL A 85 -12.69 -12.43 -8.52
C VAL A 85 -12.08 -13.25 -7.40
N ARG A 86 -12.69 -13.28 -6.21
CA ARG A 86 -12.20 -14.13 -5.10
C ARG A 86 -12.27 -15.61 -5.46
N ARG A 87 -13.37 -16.07 -6.09
CA ARG A 87 -13.46 -17.45 -6.60
C ARG A 87 -12.35 -17.72 -7.62
N ALA A 88 -12.18 -16.86 -8.62
CA ALA A 88 -11.13 -17.01 -9.61
C ALA A 88 -9.72 -17.08 -8.99
N GLN A 89 -9.44 -16.28 -7.94
CA GLN A 89 -8.19 -16.35 -7.19
C GLN A 89 -7.98 -17.70 -6.50
N TYR A 90 -9.01 -18.27 -5.88
CA TYR A 90 -8.94 -19.58 -5.22
C TYR A 90 -8.88 -20.74 -6.22
N SER A 91 -9.43 -20.57 -7.42
CA SER A 91 -9.41 -21.58 -8.49
C SER A 91 -8.09 -21.62 -9.27
N LEU A 92 -7.11 -20.77 -8.96
CA LEU A 92 -5.84 -20.74 -9.69
C LEU A 92 -5.02 -22.00 -9.43
N GLU A 93 -4.53 -22.63 -10.49
CA GLU A 93 -3.52 -23.68 -10.44
C GLU A 93 -2.23 -23.22 -9.75
N ASP A 94 -1.55 -24.12 -9.04
CA ASP A 94 -0.33 -23.85 -8.27
C ASP A 94 0.76 -23.21 -9.14
N SER A 95 0.96 -23.74 -10.35
CA SER A 95 1.90 -23.18 -11.33
C SER A 95 1.61 -21.72 -11.72
N VAL A 96 0.34 -21.31 -11.69
CA VAL A 96 -0.08 -19.93 -11.95
C VAL A 96 0.17 -19.07 -10.71
N ARG A 97 -0.11 -19.60 -9.50
CA ARG A 97 0.18 -18.92 -8.22
C ARG A 97 1.67 -18.61 -8.07
N VAL A 98 2.54 -19.59 -8.33
CA VAL A 98 4.00 -19.43 -8.32
C VAL A 98 4.45 -18.38 -9.33
N ARG A 99 3.90 -18.41 -10.56
CA ARG A 99 4.20 -17.42 -11.59
C ARG A 99 3.81 -16.00 -11.15
N ILE A 100 2.65 -15.82 -10.52
CA ILE A 100 2.21 -14.52 -10.00
C ILE A 100 3.16 -14.04 -8.89
N ALA A 101 3.53 -14.91 -7.95
CA ALA A 101 4.47 -14.58 -6.87
C ALA A 101 5.83 -14.12 -7.42
N LEU A 102 6.38 -14.84 -8.41
CA LEU A 102 7.63 -14.47 -9.08
C LEU A 102 7.53 -13.11 -9.77
N ARG A 103 6.40 -12.82 -10.43
CA ARG A 103 6.18 -11.51 -11.06
C ARG A 103 6.17 -10.38 -10.02
N PHE A 104 5.61 -10.58 -8.84
CA PHE A 104 5.70 -9.60 -7.75
C PHE A 104 7.15 -9.36 -7.30
N VAL A 105 7.93 -10.43 -7.10
CA VAL A 105 9.34 -10.33 -6.71
C VAL A 105 10.15 -9.60 -7.79
N GLN A 106 9.97 -9.98 -9.05
CA GLN A 106 10.63 -9.34 -10.19
C GLN A 106 10.30 -7.85 -10.26
N GLY A 107 9.02 -7.48 -10.11
CA GLY A 107 8.59 -6.08 -10.10
C GLY A 107 9.21 -5.29 -8.95
N LYS A 108 9.27 -5.87 -7.73
CA LYS A 108 9.90 -5.24 -6.57
C LYS A 108 11.40 -4.99 -6.80
N LEU A 109 12.12 -5.98 -7.32
CA LEU A 109 13.55 -5.84 -7.65
C LEU A 109 13.79 -4.77 -8.71
N GLN A 110 12.97 -4.73 -9.77
CA GLN A 110 13.05 -3.71 -10.81
C GLN A 110 12.83 -2.30 -10.25
N ASN A 111 11.86 -2.14 -9.35
CA ASN A 111 11.60 -0.87 -8.67
C ASN A 111 12.78 -0.46 -7.77
N GLN A 112 13.32 -1.39 -6.98
CA GLN A 112 14.48 -1.12 -6.13
C GLN A 112 15.71 -0.73 -6.94
N ARG A 113 15.99 -1.42 -8.05
CA ARG A 113 17.06 -1.06 -8.99
C ARG A 113 16.87 0.35 -9.54
N SER A 114 15.66 0.66 -10.02
CA SER A 114 15.34 1.97 -10.59
C SER A 114 15.51 3.08 -9.55
N HIS A 115 15.09 2.83 -8.31
CA HIS A 115 15.31 3.73 -7.19
C HIS A 115 16.80 3.95 -6.90
N LEU A 116 17.62 2.90 -6.87
CA LEU A 116 19.08 3.03 -6.68
C LEU A 116 19.74 3.85 -7.79
N LEU A 117 19.34 3.65 -9.05
CA LEU A 117 19.86 4.42 -10.19
C LEU A 117 19.44 5.89 -10.12
N LEU A 118 18.20 6.18 -9.72
CA LEU A 118 17.72 7.54 -9.48
C LEU A 118 18.54 8.23 -8.38
N LEU A 119 18.77 7.53 -7.26
CA LEU A 119 19.61 8.02 -6.17
C LEU A 119 21.05 8.27 -6.62
N ALA A 120 21.63 7.36 -7.43
CA ALA A 120 22.97 7.53 -7.98
C ALA A 120 23.04 8.76 -8.91
N LYS A 121 22.04 8.96 -9.78
CA LYS A 121 21.94 10.13 -10.67
C LYS A 121 22.00 11.45 -9.88
N ASN A 122 21.32 11.51 -8.72
CA ASN A 122 21.28 12.68 -7.86
C ASN A 122 22.52 12.84 -6.97
N ARG A 123 23.44 11.86 -6.95
CA ARG A 123 24.59 11.81 -6.03
C ARG A 123 25.94 11.59 -6.74
N LYS A 124 26.05 11.94 -8.02
CA LYS A 124 27.26 11.72 -8.85
C LYS A 124 28.58 12.16 -8.22
N LYS A 125 28.59 13.26 -7.45
CA LYS A 125 29.78 13.82 -6.78
C LYS A 125 29.96 13.35 -5.33
N LYS A 126 29.14 12.42 -4.86
CA LYS A 126 29.17 11.91 -3.48
C LYS A 126 29.83 10.53 -3.46
N PRO A 127 30.52 10.17 -2.36
CA PRO A 127 31.23 8.89 -2.26
C PRO A 127 30.33 7.67 -2.43
N GLN A 128 29.01 7.79 -2.18
CA GLN A 128 28.08 6.66 -2.34
C GLN A 128 27.74 6.32 -3.81
N TYR A 129 28.14 7.13 -4.80
CA TYR A 129 27.75 6.94 -6.20
C TYR A 129 28.12 5.54 -6.75
N SER A 130 29.37 5.13 -6.55
CA SER A 130 29.89 3.84 -7.03
C SER A 130 29.18 2.66 -6.36
N LEU A 131 28.96 2.75 -5.04
CA LEU A 131 28.22 1.75 -4.27
C LEU A 131 26.79 1.58 -4.80
N LEU A 132 26.07 2.67 -5.02
CA LEU A 132 24.69 2.63 -5.51
C LEU A 132 24.58 1.96 -6.90
N ARG A 133 25.52 2.26 -7.82
CA ARG A 133 25.54 1.60 -9.13
C ARG A 133 25.92 0.12 -9.03
N ARG A 134 26.84 -0.24 -8.13
CA ARG A 134 27.21 -1.64 -7.88
C ARG A 134 26.02 -2.45 -7.36
N LEU A 135 25.29 -1.92 -6.38
CA LEU A 135 24.08 -2.57 -5.84
C LEU A 135 23.00 -2.72 -6.90
N ALA A 136 22.78 -1.71 -7.76
CA ALA A 136 21.86 -1.83 -8.88
C ALA A 136 22.27 -2.93 -9.86
N ALA A 137 23.58 -3.07 -10.17
CA ALA A 137 24.07 -4.14 -11.02
C ALA A 137 23.91 -5.54 -10.39
N GLN A 138 24.07 -5.67 -9.07
CA GLN A 138 23.79 -6.94 -8.37
C GLN A 138 22.32 -7.35 -8.48
N ILE A 139 21.39 -6.39 -8.48
CA ILE A 139 19.98 -6.67 -8.72
C ILE A 139 19.75 -7.13 -10.17
N ASP A 140 20.46 -6.58 -11.16
CA ASP A 140 20.36 -7.02 -12.56
C ASP A 140 20.76 -8.49 -12.73
N VAL A 141 21.84 -8.93 -12.08
CA VAL A 141 22.26 -10.34 -12.10
C VAL A 141 21.16 -11.24 -11.53
N LYS A 142 20.68 -10.93 -10.32
CA LYS A 142 19.60 -11.71 -9.68
C LYS A 142 18.29 -11.72 -10.47
N LEU A 143 17.98 -10.63 -11.17
CA LEU A 143 16.84 -10.56 -12.08
C LEU A 143 17.02 -11.47 -13.30
N GLY A 144 18.25 -11.66 -13.77
CA GLY A 144 18.59 -12.62 -14.83
C GLY A 144 18.25 -14.04 -14.40
N ASP A 145 18.68 -14.44 -13.20
CA ASP A 145 18.42 -15.78 -12.63
C ASP A 145 16.92 -16.06 -12.49
N LEU A 146 16.14 -15.06 -12.05
CA LEU A 146 14.69 -15.16 -11.87
C LEU A 146 13.88 -15.12 -13.18
N ARG A 147 14.50 -14.75 -14.31
CA ARG A 147 13.84 -14.70 -15.63
C ARG A 147 14.00 -15.99 -16.42
N ALA A 148 14.89 -16.89 -15.98
CA ALA A 148 14.94 -18.24 -16.52
C ALA A 148 13.55 -18.88 -16.38
N PRO A 149 13.00 -19.51 -17.44
CA PRO A 149 11.73 -20.19 -17.32
C PRO A 149 11.88 -21.32 -16.31
N LEU A 150 11.18 -21.20 -15.18
CA LEU A 150 10.89 -22.38 -14.37
C LEU A 150 9.96 -23.24 -15.22
N ASP A 151 10.51 -24.30 -15.78
CA ASP A 151 9.74 -25.33 -16.45
C ASP A 151 8.77 -25.99 -15.44
N ARG A 152 7.75 -26.69 -15.94
CA ARG A 152 6.80 -27.41 -15.07
C ARG A 152 7.52 -28.31 -14.07
N VAL A 153 8.67 -28.86 -14.45
CA VAL A 153 9.51 -29.73 -13.63
C VAL A 153 10.16 -28.96 -12.47
N GLY A 154 10.72 -27.77 -12.72
CA GLY A 154 11.30 -26.92 -11.69
C GLY A 154 10.27 -26.38 -10.69
N ILE A 155 9.02 -26.17 -11.12
CA ILE A 155 7.93 -25.77 -10.21
C ILE A 155 7.50 -26.95 -9.31
N LEU A 156 7.31 -28.14 -9.88
CA LEU A 156 6.93 -29.35 -9.13
C LEU A 156 8.05 -29.84 -8.19
N ALA A 157 9.32 -29.63 -8.55
CA ALA A 157 10.47 -29.97 -7.71
C ALA A 157 10.54 -29.12 -6.42
N VAL A 158 10.04 -27.89 -6.45
CA VAL A 158 9.94 -27.03 -5.25
C VAL A 158 8.81 -27.48 -4.32
N GLU A 159 7.74 -28.06 -4.87
CA GLU A 159 6.62 -28.62 -4.09
C GLU A 159 6.95 -29.98 -3.47
N ALA A 160 7.76 -30.81 -4.14
CA ALA A 160 8.17 -32.12 -3.62
C ALA A 160 9.23 -32.06 -2.50
N GLY A 161 9.77 -30.87 -2.22
CA GLY A 161 10.79 -30.63 -1.19
C GLY A 161 10.32 -29.81 0.01
N ALA A 162 9.00 -29.59 0.17
CA ALA A 162 8.38 -28.84 1.27
C ALA A 162 7.60 -29.75 2.23
#